data_AF-G0V9U5-F1
#
_entry.id   AF-G0V9U5-F1
#
_cell.length_a   1.000
_cell.length_b   1.000
_cell.length_c   1.000
_cell.angle_alpha   90.00
_cell.angle_beta   90.00
_cell.angle_gamma   90.00
#
_symmetry.space_group_name_H-M   'P 1'
#
loop_
_entity.id
_entity.type
_entity.pdbx_description
1 polymer ?
#
loop_
_entity_poly.entity_id
_entity_poly.type
_entity_poly.pdbx_seq_one_letter_code
_entity_poly.pdbx_strand_id
1 'polypeptide(L)'
;MKSLINEPDMNFHLKLNDQSFHIPYELLQKNIKQTNKLIERETQQIQENFKKLNDSFESNSLKGDQDALQELNSIIKGIDTFEKTLKKRVSKELEILDRIKARVQFFETQEQLTLKEDRDGLINWYQQYTNVLIGDYLLRNNLSLSNKLGDTTSKLEEENSGVTFLKQQHLEKLLDYDVLLTANKIANSLVEFHDLSPLLTWINENKNYLKKNRCTLEFETRFQEHIELLKKGLYREAIDCYQTYLIPFIKDNFNDLKLAAGLLMFIQCFGTSVFTNEDNNLKKKSNDNVYELLFHKKMLNENPNVALINENGMKFCYDAYDSSRYKELLSVNRWHSLKNYFLKEYYSMYGISTNDPLLIYLSLGISTLKTKACLHENNNSISTNQDLFSYVNNRVINNKCPVCSDSFAKMSESLPYAHHTESKLFENPIMLPNGNIYDSKKLKELAVKLKESNLCNLNENEIMDPIDKRIYPADEFITMYPT
;
A
#
# COMPACT_ATOMS: atom_id res chain seq x y z
N MET A 1 41.83 -6.40 -10.65
CA MET A 1 40.58 -6.55 -9.89
C MET A 1 39.50 -5.78 -10.63
N LYS A 2 38.66 -6.45 -11.42
CA LYS A 2 37.46 -5.81 -11.99
C LYS A 2 36.50 -5.51 -10.84
N SER A 3 35.89 -4.33 -10.81
CA SER A 3 34.90 -3.97 -9.79
C SER A 3 33.84 -5.07 -9.71
N LEU A 4 33.66 -5.66 -8.52
CA LEU A 4 32.67 -6.72 -8.32
C LEU A 4 31.24 -6.17 -8.31
N ILE A 5 31.08 -4.85 -8.30
CA ILE A 5 29.79 -4.19 -8.35
C ILE A 5 29.78 -3.34 -9.63
N ASN A 6 28.98 -3.76 -10.60
CA ASN A 6 28.53 -2.85 -11.66
C ASN A 6 27.52 -1.92 -11.01
N GLU A 7 28.03 -0.84 -10.41
CA GLU A 7 27.17 0.16 -9.79
C GLU A 7 26.35 0.86 -10.87
N PRO A 8 25.03 0.97 -10.72
CA PRO A 8 24.22 1.79 -11.60
C PRO A 8 24.65 3.26 -11.53
N ASP A 9 24.58 3.94 -12.66
CA ASP A 9 24.84 5.39 -12.72
C ASP A 9 23.80 6.17 -11.89
N MET A 10 24.17 7.36 -11.40
CA MET A 10 23.26 8.25 -10.67
C MET A 10 21.96 8.50 -11.46
N ASN A 11 22.07 8.66 -12.78
CA ASN A 11 20.93 8.83 -13.67
C ASN A 11 19.93 7.66 -13.61
N PHE A 12 20.42 6.43 -13.40
CA PHE A 12 19.55 5.27 -13.21
C PHE A 12 18.78 5.38 -11.89
N HIS A 13 19.47 5.72 -10.79
CA HIS A 13 18.83 5.90 -9.49
C HIS A 13 17.82 7.05 -9.49
N LEU A 14 18.11 8.17 -10.16
CA LEU A 14 17.18 9.29 -10.28
C LEU A 14 15.93 8.91 -11.07
N LYS A 15 16.08 8.23 -12.21
CA LYS A 15 14.92 7.75 -13.00
C LYS A 15 14.05 6.79 -12.21
N LEU A 16 14.69 5.91 -11.43
CA LEU A 16 14.00 4.94 -10.61
C LEU A 16 13.22 5.60 -9.45
N ASN A 17 13.74 6.73 -8.93
CA ASN A 17 13.18 7.47 -7.80
C ASN A 17 12.48 8.77 -8.22
N ASP A 18 12.09 8.93 -9.49
CA ASP A 18 11.46 10.14 -10.01
C ASP A 18 10.23 10.57 -9.19
N GLN A 19 9.43 9.59 -8.77
CA GLN A 19 8.26 9.78 -7.91
C GLN A 19 8.59 10.49 -6.59
N SER A 20 9.78 10.22 -6.02
CA SER A 20 10.22 10.85 -4.78
C SER A 20 10.43 12.37 -4.93
N PHE A 21 10.69 12.86 -6.14
CA PHE A 21 10.83 14.30 -6.41
C PHE A 21 9.53 14.94 -6.90
N HIS A 22 8.61 14.14 -7.47
CA HIS A 22 7.32 14.62 -7.94
C HIS A 22 6.42 15.11 -6.80
N ILE A 23 6.35 14.36 -5.68
CA ILE A 23 5.53 14.74 -4.51
C ILE A 23 5.87 16.15 -3.97
N PRO A 24 7.13 16.46 -3.58
CA PRO A 24 7.45 17.77 -3.02
C PRO A 24 7.29 18.87 -4.07
N TYR A 25 7.49 18.58 -5.36
CA TYR A 25 7.24 19.52 -6.44
C TYR A 25 5.76 19.91 -6.54
N GLU A 26 4.84 18.94 -6.49
CA GLU A 26 3.40 19.20 -6.45
C GLU A 26 2.97 19.96 -5.19
N LEU A 27 3.54 19.61 -4.03
CA LEU A 27 3.30 20.34 -2.79
C LEU A 27 3.77 21.80 -2.88
N LEU A 28 4.94 22.03 -3.47
CA LEU A 28 5.50 23.36 -3.68
C LEU A 28 4.60 24.18 -4.63
N GLN A 29 4.21 23.61 -5.77
CA GLN A 29 3.29 24.25 -6.70
C GLN A 29 1.95 24.60 -6.04
N LYS A 30 1.38 23.68 -5.24
CA LYS A 30 0.13 23.90 -4.53
C LYS A 30 0.27 25.04 -3.53
N ASN A 31 1.37 25.08 -2.77
CA ASN A 31 1.61 26.15 -1.82
C ASN A 31 1.76 27.51 -2.52
N ILE A 32 2.55 27.59 -3.60
CA ILE A 32 2.73 28.83 -4.39
C ILE A 32 1.39 29.34 -4.93
N LYS A 33 0.57 28.46 -5.53
CA LYS A 33 -0.76 28.83 -6.04
C LYS A 33 -1.67 29.35 -4.93
N GLN A 34 -1.63 28.74 -3.75
CA GLN A 34 -2.44 29.17 -2.60
C GLN A 34 -1.92 30.48 -1.99
N THR A 35 -0.61 30.68 -1.96
CA THR A 35 0.02 31.93 -1.52
C THR A 35 -0.35 33.07 -2.45
N ASN A 36 -0.28 32.89 -3.77
CA ASN A 36 -0.67 33.91 -4.74
C ASN A 36 -2.14 34.28 -4.62
N LYS A 37 -3.04 33.28 -4.50
CA LYS A 37 -4.48 33.55 -4.26
C LYS A 37 -4.74 34.30 -2.95
N LEU A 38 -3.99 33.97 -1.90
CA LEU A 38 -4.10 34.68 -0.62
C LEU A 38 -3.66 36.14 -0.78
N ILE A 39 -2.50 36.38 -1.42
CA ILE A 39 -2.00 37.73 -1.69
C ILE A 39 -3.03 38.53 -2.52
N GLU A 40 -3.56 37.96 -3.61
CA GLU A 40 -4.56 38.62 -4.45
C GLU A 40 -5.83 38.99 -3.67
N ARG A 41 -6.37 38.04 -2.89
CA ARG A 41 -7.59 38.25 -2.09
C ARG A 41 -7.40 39.34 -1.04
N GLU A 42 -6.31 39.27 -0.27
CA GLU A 42 -6.02 40.27 0.76
C GLU A 42 -5.70 41.64 0.15
N THR A 43 -5.03 41.68 -1.01
CA THR A 43 -4.81 42.94 -1.74
C THR A 43 -6.13 43.59 -2.14
N GLN A 44 -7.09 42.82 -2.68
CA GLN A 44 -8.41 43.31 -3.03
C GLN A 44 -9.18 43.81 -1.80
N GLN A 45 -9.19 43.01 -0.72
CA GLN A 45 -9.89 43.37 0.51
C GLN A 45 -9.33 44.64 1.15
N ILE A 46 -8.00 44.81 1.15
CA ILE A 46 -7.35 46.04 1.63
C ILE A 46 -7.74 47.24 0.76
N GLN A 47 -7.76 47.10 -0.57
CA GLN A 47 -8.21 48.16 -1.48
C GLN A 47 -9.66 48.57 -1.24
N GLU A 48 -10.55 47.62 -0.99
CA GLU A 48 -11.96 47.89 -0.66
C GLU A 48 -12.10 48.61 0.69
N ASN A 49 -11.35 48.17 1.70
CA ASN A 49 -11.37 48.81 3.02
C ASN A 49 -10.81 50.24 2.97
N PHE A 50 -9.75 50.49 2.19
CA PHE A 50 -9.25 51.85 1.97
C PHE A 50 -10.24 52.76 1.25
N LYS A 51 -11.05 52.22 0.32
CA LYS A 51 -12.15 53.00 -0.29
C LYS A 51 -13.19 53.41 0.75
N LYS A 52 -13.67 52.45 1.55
CA LYS A 52 -14.62 52.73 2.64
C LYS A 52 -14.08 53.73 3.67
N LEU A 53 -12.79 53.63 3.97
CA LEU A 53 -12.10 54.56 4.86
C LEU A 53 -12.13 55.99 4.27
N ASN A 54 -11.80 56.14 2.98
CA ASN A 54 -11.86 57.43 2.28
C ASN A 54 -13.28 58.00 2.26
N ASP A 55 -14.29 57.17 1.94
CA ASP A 55 -15.70 57.58 1.95
C ASP A 55 -16.15 58.07 3.35
N SER A 56 -15.64 57.44 4.41
CA SER A 56 -15.92 57.83 5.80
C SER A 56 -15.29 59.18 6.16
N PHE A 57 -14.09 59.46 5.65
CA PHE A 57 -13.43 60.76 5.80
C PHE A 57 -14.14 61.89 5.04
N GLU A 58 -14.71 61.60 3.88
CA GLU A 58 -15.45 62.61 3.10
C GLU A 58 -16.73 63.11 3.80
N SER A 59 -17.27 62.33 4.75
CA SER A 59 -18.48 62.68 5.50
C SER A 59 -18.30 63.84 6.50
N ASN A 60 -17.05 64.23 6.84
CA ASN A 60 -16.69 65.36 7.73
C ASN A 60 -17.56 65.45 9.00
N SER A 61 -17.88 64.31 9.62
CA SER A 61 -18.73 64.23 10.80
C SER A 61 -18.02 63.46 11.92
N LEU A 62 -18.30 63.85 13.18
CA LEU A 62 -17.71 63.22 14.37
C LEU A 62 -18.03 61.71 14.47
N LYS A 63 -19.12 61.28 13.83
CA LYS A 63 -19.52 59.87 13.71
C LYS A 63 -18.75 59.15 12.59
N GLY A 64 -18.52 59.82 11.46
CA GLY A 64 -17.64 59.34 10.40
C GLY A 64 -16.20 59.16 10.84
N ASP A 65 -15.69 60.02 11.72
CA ASP A 65 -14.37 59.86 12.33
C ASP A 65 -14.28 58.63 13.25
N GLN A 66 -15.34 58.33 14.00
CA GLN A 66 -15.42 57.12 14.83
C GLN A 66 -15.48 55.85 13.98
N ASP A 67 -16.26 55.87 12.89
CA ASP A 67 -16.38 54.76 11.95
C ASP A 67 -15.05 54.54 11.19
N ALA A 68 -14.37 55.62 10.78
CA ALA A 68 -13.05 55.56 10.14
C ALA A 68 -11.98 54.95 11.09
N LEU A 69 -12.01 55.29 12.39
CA LEU A 69 -11.12 54.67 13.38
C LEU A 69 -11.42 53.16 13.56
N GLN A 70 -12.68 52.74 13.47
CA GLN A 70 -13.02 51.31 13.52
C GLN A 70 -12.54 50.56 12.28
N GLU A 71 -12.73 51.14 11.08
CA GLU A 71 -12.23 50.57 9.82
C GLU A 71 -10.70 50.49 9.81
N LEU A 72 -9.99 51.50 10.30
CA LEU A 72 -8.53 51.48 10.41
C LEU A 72 -8.04 50.39 11.36
N ASN A 73 -8.71 50.19 12.50
CA ASN A 73 -8.41 49.07 13.41
C ASN A 73 -8.72 47.71 12.77
N SER A 74 -9.76 47.62 11.94
CA SER A 74 -10.10 46.42 11.17
C SER A 74 -9.01 46.09 10.15
N ILE A 75 -8.51 47.10 9.42
CA ILE A 75 -7.40 46.97 8.46
C ILE A 75 -6.14 46.49 9.18
N ILE A 76 -5.76 47.09 10.32
CA ILE A 76 -4.57 46.68 11.09
C ILE A 76 -4.70 45.21 11.51
N LYS A 77 -5.84 44.81 12.09
CA LYS A 77 -6.09 43.41 12.46
C LYS A 77 -6.01 42.48 11.25
N GLY A 78 -6.57 42.89 10.12
CA GLY A 78 -6.51 42.16 8.85
C GLY A 78 -5.07 41.92 8.42
N ILE A 79 -4.25 42.97 8.37
CA ILE A 79 -2.82 42.89 8.01
C ILE A 79 -2.05 41.99 8.97
N ASP A 80 -2.27 42.09 10.29
CA ASP A 80 -1.63 41.20 11.26
C ASP A 80 -1.98 39.72 11.03
N THR A 81 -3.25 39.42 10.71
CA THR A 81 -3.67 38.04 10.39
C THR A 81 -3.10 37.55 9.06
N PHE A 82 -3.02 38.43 8.06
CA PHE A 82 -2.40 38.14 6.78
C PHE A 82 -0.91 37.85 6.94
N GLU A 83 -0.17 38.68 7.69
CA GLU A 83 1.26 38.48 7.95
C GLU A 83 1.51 37.13 8.64
N LYS A 84 0.73 36.79 9.67
CA LYS A 84 0.84 35.50 10.36
C LYS A 84 0.57 34.33 9.42
N THR A 85 -0.42 34.45 8.55
CA THR A 85 -0.78 33.39 7.59
C THR A 85 0.28 33.24 6.50
N LEU A 86 0.81 34.36 6.00
CA LEU A 86 1.89 34.39 5.01
C LEU A 86 3.17 33.77 5.57
N LYS A 87 3.57 34.14 6.80
CA LYS A 87 4.72 33.53 7.50
C LYS A 87 4.59 32.02 7.62
N LYS A 88 3.40 31.49 7.93
CA LYS A 88 3.14 30.04 7.98
C LYS A 88 3.34 29.39 6.61
N ARG A 89 2.86 30.01 5.53
CA ARG A 89 3.03 29.48 4.17
C ARG A 89 4.48 29.50 3.69
N VAL A 90 5.22 30.57 4.00
CA VAL A 90 6.66 30.65 3.71
C VAL A 90 7.44 29.60 4.50
N SER A 91 7.11 29.39 5.78
CA SER A 91 7.73 28.32 6.57
C SER A 91 7.48 26.94 5.97
N LYS A 92 6.27 26.67 5.45
CA LYS A 92 5.96 25.40 4.79
C LYS A 92 6.70 25.24 3.47
N GLU A 93 6.89 26.33 2.73
CA GLU A 93 7.68 26.34 1.50
C GLU A 93 9.14 25.97 1.77
N LEU A 94 9.76 26.59 2.77
CA LEU A 94 11.13 26.30 3.17
C LEU A 94 11.29 24.83 3.60
N GLU A 95 10.32 24.29 4.34
CA GLU A 95 10.32 22.87 4.73
C GLU A 95 10.33 21.94 3.50
N ILE A 96 9.51 22.25 2.49
CA ILE A 96 9.45 21.46 1.24
C ILE A 96 10.77 21.57 0.47
N LEU A 97 11.35 22.78 0.37
CA LEU A 97 12.64 23.00 -0.28
C LEU A 97 13.77 22.25 0.43
N ASP A 98 13.75 22.20 1.77
CA ASP A 98 14.71 21.43 2.57
C ASP A 98 14.62 19.92 2.29
N ARG A 99 13.41 19.38 2.08
CA ARG A 99 13.23 17.97 1.66
C ARG A 99 13.85 17.72 0.29
N ILE A 100 13.59 18.58 -0.69
CA ILE A 100 14.16 18.47 -2.04
C ILE A 100 15.69 18.54 -1.97
N LYS A 101 16.23 19.50 -1.23
CA LYS A 101 17.68 19.66 -1.05
C LYS A 101 18.32 18.43 -0.40
N ALA A 102 17.70 17.87 0.64
CA ALA A 102 18.18 16.66 1.30
C ALA A 102 18.21 15.45 0.33
N ARG A 103 17.20 15.30 -0.52
CA ARG A 103 17.16 14.25 -1.54
C ARG A 103 18.25 14.41 -2.60
N VAL A 104 18.46 15.63 -3.11
CA VAL A 104 19.53 15.91 -4.07
C VAL A 104 20.89 15.56 -3.46
N GLN A 105 21.17 16.04 -2.25
CA GLN A 105 22.41 15.72 -1.53
C GLN A 105 22.60 14.22 -1.30
N PHE A 106 21.51 13.48 -1.03
CA PHE A 106 21.56 12.04 -0.84
C PHE A 106 22.03 11.28 -2.09
N PHE A 107 21.55 11.65 -3.29
CA PHE A 107 22.00 11.03 -4.54
C PHE A 107 23.37 11.54 -5.00
N GLU A 108 23.69 12.82 -4.79
CA GLU A 108 25.05 13.36 -5.03
C GLU A 108 26.10 12.64 -4.18
N THR A 109 25.74 12.26 -2.95
CA THR A 109 26.64 11.48 -2.08
C THR A 109 26.97 10.11 -2.69
N GLN A 110 26.00 9.43 -3.30
CA GLN A 110 26.22 8.15 -3.97
C GLN A 110 27.16 8.29 -5.18
N GLU A 111 26.97 9.33 -5.99
CA GLU A 111 27.86 9.61 -7.13
C GLU A 111 29.29 9.85 -6.64
N GLN A 112 29.47 10.70 -5.62
CA GLN A 112 30.79 10.99 -5.05
C GLN A 112 31.48 9.76 -4.47
N LEU A 113 30.74 8.85 -3.82
CA LEU A 113 31.28 7.59 -3.29
C LEU A 113 31.69 6.64 -4.41
N THR A 114 30.91 6.59 -5.49
CA THR A 114 31.21 5.80 -6.69
C THR A 114 32.50 6.30 -7.36
N LEU A 115 32.66 7.63 -7.50
CA LEU A 115 33.87 8.25 -8.06
C LEU A 115 35.12 8.00 -7.21
N LYS A 116 34.96 7.88 -5.88
CA LYS A 116 36.05 7.60 -4.93
C LYS A 116 36.35 6.09 -4.77
N GLU A 117 35.57 5.23 -5.41
CA GLU A 117 35.61 3.76 -5.25
C GLU A 117 35.48 3.30 -3.78
N ASP A 118 34.77 4.07 -2.94
CA ASP A 118 34.58 3.77 -1.51
C ASP A 118 33.46 2.74 -1.31
N ARG A 119 33.86 1.47 -1.16
CA ARG A 119 32.93 0.35 -1.00
C ARG A 119 32.13 0.40 0.29
N ASP A 120 32.76 0.75 1.40
CA ASP A 120 32.10 0.74 2.71
C ASP A 120 31.06 1.87 2.79
N GLY A 121 31.40 3.04 2.23
CA GLY A 121 30.46 4.15 2.07
C GLY A 121 29.26 3.78 1.20
N LEU A 122 29.48 3.10 0.06
CA LEU A 122 28.39 2.65 -0.82
C LEU A 122 27.47 1.65 -0.13
N ILE A 123 28.02 0.68 0.61
CA ILE A 123 27.21 -0.29 1.37
C ILE A 123 26.32 0.44 2.38
N ASN A 124 26.87 1.41 3.12
CA ASN A 124 26.10 2.22 4.05
C ASN A 124 25.00 3.04 3.35
N TRP A 125 25.30 3.61 2.18
CA TRP A 125 24.29 4.33 1.39
C TRP A 125 23.14 3.40 0.95
N TYR A 126 23.44 2.20 0.46
CA TYR A 126 22.42 1.22 0.08
C TYR A 126 21.60 0.73 1.27
N GLN A 127 22.20 0.62 2.45
CA GLN A 127 21.47 0.34 3.69
C GLN A 127 20.48 1.47 4.02
N GLN A 128 20.92 2.73 3.93
CA GLN A 128 20.04 3.88 4.14
C GLN A 128 18.91 3.91 3.10
N TYR A 129 19.21 3.69 1.83
CA TYR A 129 18.19 3.61 0.78
C TYR A 129 17.19 2.48 1.02
N THR A 130 17.67 1.30 1.42
CA THR A 130 16.82 0.17 1.83
C THR A 130 15.93 0.52 3.01
N ASN A 131 16.44 1.26 4.00
CA ASN A 131 15.63 1.75 5.11
C ASN A 131 14.54 2.73 4.65
N VAL A 132 14.79 3.59 3.64
CA VAL A 132 13.72 4.41 3.05
C VAL A 132 12.62 3.54 2.44
N LEU A 133 12.97 2.47 1.72
CA LEU A 133 12.00 1.54 1.13
C LEU A 133 11.21 0.77 2.19
N ILE A 134 11.86 0.36 3.28
CA ILE A 134 11.19 -0.27 4.43
C ILE A 134 10.23 0.72 5.07
N GLY A 135 10.64 1.97 5.26
CA GLY A 135 9.79 3.03 5.80
C GLY A 135 8.54 3.26 4.94
N ASP A 136 8.69 3.35 3.63
CA ASP A 136 7.57 3.48 2.67
C ASP A 136 6.62 2.28 2.75
N TYR A 137 7.15 1.04 2.76
CA TYR A 137 6.34 -0.17 2.89
C TYR A 137 5.56 -0.21 4.21
N LEU A 138 6.21 0.10 5.33
CA LEU A 138 5.58 0.12 6.65
C LEU A 138 4.51 1.22 6.76
N LEU A 139 4.70 2.36 6.09
CA LEU A 139 3.70 3.42 6.04
C LEU A 139 2.45 2.99 5.27
N ARG A 140 2.62 2.35 4.10
CA ARG A 140 1.51 1.91 3.23
C ARG A 140 0.74 0.74 3.82
N ASN A 141 1.46 -0.22 4.39
CA ASN A 141 0.92 -1.50 4.86
C ASN A 141 0.72 -1.54 6.37
N ASN A 142 0.59 -0.37 7.02
CA ASN A 142 0.35 -0.33 8.45
C ASN A 142 -1.00 -0.99 8.77
N LEU A 143 -0.93 -2.17 9.40
CA LEU A 143 -2.08 -2.82 10.02
C LEU A 143 -2.50 -1.91 11.16
N SER A 144 -3.59 -1.15 10.98
CA SER A 144 -4.19 -0.40 12.07
C SER A 144 -4.42 -1.35 13.23
N LEU A 145 -3.62 -1.23 14.28
CA LEU A 145 -3.87 -1.82 15.58
C LEU A 145 -5.00 -1.01 16.25
N SER A 146 -6.12 -0.85 15.54
CA SER A 146 -7.36 -0.24 16.03
C SER A 146 -8.11 -1.22 16.94
N ASN A 147 -7.42 -1.76 17.95
CA ASN A 147 -8.02 -2.48 19.07
C ASN A 147 -7.17 -2.36 20.34
N LYS A 148 -6.61 -1.18 20.61
CA LYS A 148 -6.26 -0.77 21.98
C LYS A 148 -6.94 0.56 22.32
N LEU A 149 -8.17 0.40 22.79
CA LEU A 149 -8.82 1.14 23.85
C LEU A 149 -8.38 2.61 24.04
N GLY A 150 -9.23 3.50 23.50
CA GLY A 150 -9.55 4.82 24.04
C GLY A 150 -8.38 5.65 24.57
N ASP A 151 -7.77 6.45 23.70
CA ASP A 151 -7.43 7.80 24.13
C ASP A 151 -7.38 8.81 22.98
N THR A 152 -7.83 10.01 23.30
CA THR A 152 -8.31 11.05 22.38
C THR A 152 -7.21 11.78 21.60
N THR A 153 -7.39 11.85 20.27
CA THR A 153 -7.17 13.01 19.38
C THR A 153 -5.80 13.70 19.23
N SER A 154 -4.69 13.21 19.77
CA SER A 154 -3.38 13.90 19.55
C SER A 154 -2.17 13.02 19.23
N LYS A 155 -2.30 11.68 19.12
CA LYS A 155 -1.16 10.76 18.93
C LYS A 155 -1.13 9.97 17.61
N LEU A 156 -1.89 10.38 16.60
CA LEU A 156 -1.89 9.66 15.30
C LEU A 156 -0.53 9.66 14.58
N GLU A 157 0.35 10.63 14.86
CA GLU A 157 1.72 10.64 14.34
C GLU A 157 2.68 9.67 15.08
N GLU A 158 2.35 9.27 16.31
CA GLU A 158 3.20 8.39 17.14
C GLU A 158 2.85 6.90 16.97
N GLU A 159 1.68 6.57 16.41
CA GLU A 159 1.22 5.18 16.27
C GLU A 159 1.70 4.50 15.00
N ASN A 160 2.06 5.25 13.95
CA ASN A 160 2.49 4.63 12.71
C ASN A 160 3.94 4.13 12.81
N SER A 161 4.12 2.81 12.79
CA SER A 161 5.41 2.12 12.85
C SER A 161 6.42 2.63 11.80
N GLY A 162 5.96 2.99 10.61
CA GLY A 162 6.81 3.55 9.54
C GLY A 162 7.35 4.94 9.87
N VAL A 163 6.54 5.80 10.48
CA VAL A 163 6.99 7.14 10.93
C VAL A 163 8.05 7.01 12.03
N THR A 164 7.78 6.15 13.02
CA THR A 164 8.71 5.89 14.12
C THR A 164 10.04 5.33 13.60
N PHE A 165 9.98 4.40 12.65
CA PHE A 165 11.17 3.84 12.01
C PHE A 165 11.99 4.93 11.28
N LEU A 166 11.35 5.78 10.48
CA LEU A 166 12.04 6.84 9.74
C LEU A 166 12.70 7.87 10.67
N LYS A 167 12.03 8.28 11.75
CA LYS A 167 12.58 9.22 12.74
C LYS A 167 13.80 8.63 13.47
N GLN A 168 13.77 7.35 13.80
CA GLN A 168 14.90 6.66 14.44
C GLN A 168 16.11 6.54 13.49
N GLN A 169 15.87 6.39 12.19
CA GLN A 169 16.92 6.30 11.18
C GLN A 169 17.38 7.68 10.65
N HIS A 170 16.75 8.77 11.09
CA HIS A 170 16.99 10.13 10.59
C HIS A 170 16.76 10.30 9.08
N LEU A 171 15.73 9.63 8.54
CA LEU A 171 15.40 9.60 7.11
C LEU A 171 14.10 10.35 6.79
N GLU A 172 13.57 11.14 7.72
CA GLU A 172 12.28 11.84 7.60
C GLU A 172 12.20 12.82 6.43
N LYS A 173 13.34 13.34 5.96
CA LYS A 173 13.40 14.27 4.81
C LYS A 173 13.42 13.57 3.46
N LEU A 174 13.70 12.26 3.43
CA LEU A 174 13.82 11.50 2.19
C LEU A 174 12.47 10.94 1.73
N LEU A 175 11.47 10.86 2.61
CA LEU A 175 10.13 10.35 2.29
C LEU A 175 9.03 11.30 2.78
N ASP A 176 8.08 11.66 1.91
CA ASP A 176 6.94 12.52 2.25
C ASP A 176 5.84 11.72 2.99
N TYR A 177 6.17 11.28 4.21
CA TYR A 177 5.28 10.44 5.00
C TYR A 177 3.95 11.15 5.36
N ASP A 178 3.93 12.48 5.44
CA ASP A 178 2.72 13.28 5.70
C ASP A 178 1.64 13.11 4.62
N VAL A 179 2.07 13.01 3.35
CA VAL A 179 1.17 12.74 2.22
C VAL A 179 0.58 11.34 2.31
N LEU A 180 1.42 10.33 2.61
CA LEU A 180 0.97 8.95 2.76
C LEU A 180 0.05 8.77 3.98
N LEU A 181 0.34 9.42 5.11
CA LEU A 181 -0.53 9.42 6.29
C LEU A 181 -1.90 10.03 6.00
N THR A 182 -1.95 11.10 5.21
CA THR A 182 -3.21 11.72 4.80
C THR A 182 -4.04 10.76 3.95
N ALA A 183 -3.40 10.06 3.01
CA ALA A 183 -4.06 9.02 2.20
C ALA A 183 -4.62 7.89 3.08
N ASN A 184 -3.81 7.38 4.00
CA ASN A 184 -4.20 6.32 4.92
C ASN A 184 -5.34 6.74 5.84
N LYS A 185 -5.34 7.98 6.36
CA LYS A 185 -6.42 8.50 7.19
C LYS A 185 -7.75 8.48 6.46
N ILE A 186 -7.79 8.97 5.22
CA ILE A 186 -9.00 8.96 4.40
C ILE A 186 -9.41 7.52 4.07
N ALA A 187 -8.46 6.67 3.67
CA ALA A 187 -8.72 5.27 3.35
C ALA A 187 -9.28 4.46 4.53
N ASN A 188 -8.74 4.65 5.74
CA ASN A 188 -9.20 3.98 6.95
C ASN A 188 -10.56 4.53 7.41
N SER A 189 -10.81 5.83 7.23
CA SER A 189 -12.14 6.42 7.46
C SER A 189 -13.24 5.75 6.65
N LEU A 190 -12.93 5.38 5.40
CA LEU A 190 -13.89 4.72 4.52
C LEU A 190 -14.14 3.26 4.94
N VAL A 191 -13.11 2.51 5.32
CA VAL A 191 -13.25 1.07 5.60
C VAL A 191 -13.68 0.77 7.03
N GLU A 192 -13.05 1.43 8.02
CA GLU A 192 -13.28 1.13 9.44
C GLU A 192 -14.50 1.88 10.01
N PHE A 193 -14.67 3.15 9.60
CA PHE A 193 -15.68 4.03 10.17
C PHE A 193 -16.87 4.30 9.24
N HIS A 194 -16.80 3.85 7.98
CA HIS A 194 -17.80 4.15 6.94
C HIS A 194 -18.12 5.66 6.87
N ASP A 195 -17.11 6.52 7.06
CA ASP A 195 -17.25 7.98 7.07
C ASP A 195 -16.67 8.58 5.78
N LEU A 196 -17.55 9.24 5.02
CA LEU A 196 -17.27 9.90 3.74
C LEU A 196 -16.74 11.34 3.92
N SER A 197 -16.83 11.91 5.12
CA SER A 197 -16.52 13.34 5.35
C SER A 197 -15.08 13.70 4.94
N PRO A 198 -14.04 12.93 5.31
CA PRO A 198 -12.66 13.24 4.90
C PRO A 198 -12.41 13.10 3.39
N LEU A 199 -13.16 12.22 2.72
CA LEU A 199 -13.07 12.06 1.27
C LEU A 199 -13.75 13.23 0.55
N LEU A 200 -14.93 13.66 1.02
CA LEU A 200 -15.66 14.79 0.45
C LEU A 200 -14.89 16.10 0.60
N THR A 201 -14.22 16.33 1.73
CA THR A 201 -13.35 17.52 1.90
C THR A 201 -12.19 17.48 0.90
N TRP A 202 -11.53 16.34 0.74
CA TRP A 202 -10.46 16.18 -0.24
C TRP A 202 -10.93 16.37 -1.69
N ILE A 203 -12.10 15.83 -2.06
CA ILE A 203 -12.71 16.06 -3.38
C ILE A 203 -12.97 17.55 -3.60
N ASN A 204 -13.49 18.26 -2.59
CA ASN A 204 -13.76 19.69 -2.68
C ASN A 204 -12.49 20.53 -2.86
N GLU A 205 -11.38 20.17 -2.21
CA GLU A 205 -10.11 20.84 -2.37
C GLU A 205 -9.47 20.63 -3.76
N ASN A 206 -9.74 19.48 -4.38
CA ASN A 206 -9.07 19.06 -5.62
C ASN A 206 -10.02 18.97 -6.83
N LYS A 207 -11.18 19.63 -6.81
CA LYS A 207 -12.20 19.58 -7.89
C LYS A 207 -11.64 19.86 -9.28
N ASN A 208 -10.75 20.84 -9.41
CA ASN A 208 -10.20 21.23 -10.71
C ASN A 208 -9.35 20.11 -11.32
N TYR A 209 -8.61 19.37 -10.48
CA TYR A 209 -7.84 18.20 -10.90
C TYR A 209 -8.79 17.07 -11.35
N LEU A 210 -9.79 16.75 -10.52
CA LEU A 210 -10.76 15.69 -10.81
C LEU A 210 -11.56 15.95 -12.10
N LYS A 211 -11.98 17.20 -12.32
CA LYS A 211 -12.67 17.60 -13.56
C LYS A 211 -11.78 17.50 -14.79
N LYS A 212 -10.50 17.87 -14.68
CA LYS A 212 -9.53 17.78 -15.78
C LYS A 212 -9.30 16.32 -16.20
N ASN A 213 -9.24 15.41 -15.23
CA ASN A 213 -8.97 13.99 -15.47
C ASN A 213 -10.24 13.15 -15.68
N ARG A 214 -11.43 13.77 -15.65
CA ARG A 214 -12.75 13.12 -15.81
C ARG A 214 -12.95 11.95 -14.82
N CYS A 215 -12.55 12.16 -13.57
CA CYS A 215 -12.63 11.13 -12.52
C CYS A 215 -14.10 10.94 -12.06
N THR A 216 -14.55 9.69 -11.94
CA THR A 216 -15.89 9.34 -11.44
C THR A 216 -15.97 9.29 -9.91
N LEU A 217 -14.88 9.58 -9.21
CA LEU A 217 -14.79 9.48 -7.74
C LEU A 217 -15.79 10.38 -7.01
N GLU A 218 -16.06 11.58 -7.52
CA GLU A 218 -17.08 12.48 -6.95
C GLU A 218 -18.47 11.83 -7.02
N PHE A 219 -18.81 11.24 -8.17
CA PHE A 219 -20.07 10.53 -8.36
C PHE A 219 -20.18 9.33 -7.42
N GLU A 220 -19.18 8.44 -7.37
CA GLU A 220 -19.21 7.23 -6.53
C GLU A 220 -19.33 7.54 -5.04
N THR A 221 -18.66 8.60 -4.58
CA THR A 221 -18.71 9.06 -3.18
C THR A 221 -20.11 9.57 -2.83
N ARG A 222 -20.71 10.40 -3.70
CA ARG A 222 -22.07 10.92 -3.51
C ARG A 222 -23.12 9.83 -3.64
N PHE A 223 -22.88 8.83 -4.47
CA PHE A 223 -23.75 7.66 -4.54
C PHE A 223 -23.67 6.84 -3.26
N GLN A 224 -22.48 6.67 -2.67
CA GLN A 224 -22.35 6.03 -1.36
C GLN A 224 -23.08 6.82 -0.26
N GLU A 225 -22.97 8.16 -0.26
CA GLU A 225 -23.70 9.04 0.66
C GLU A 225 -25.21 8.82 0.56
N HIS A 226 -25.75 8.79 -0.66
CA HIS A 226 -27.16 8.50 -0.92
C HIS A 226 -27.57 7.11 -0.38
N ILE A 227 -26.77 6.07 -0.63
CA ILE A 227 -27.04 4.71 -0.13
C ILE A 227 -27.09 4.69 1.41
N GLU A 228 -26.15 5.35 2.08
CA GLU A 228 -26.11 5.37 3.54
C GLU A 228 -27.26 6.19 4.16
N LEU A 229 -27.70 7.27 3.52
CA LEU A 229 -28.90 8.01 3.94
C LEU A 229 -30.16 7.15 3.82
N LEU A 230 -30.28 6.38 2.73
CA LEU A 230 -31.39 5.43 2.56
C LEU A 230 -31.36 4.32 3.62
N LYS A 231 -30.18 3.75 3.91
CA LYS A 231 -30.02 2.73 4.97
C LYS A 231 -30.46 3.25 6.35
N LYS A 232 -30.20 4.53 6.64
CA LYS A 232 -30.62 5.20 7.89
C LYS A 232 -32.11 5.59 7.92
N GLY A 233 -32.85 5.44 6.81
CA GLY A 233 -34.25 5.85 6.70
C GLY A 233 -34.46 7.35 6.54
N LEU A 234 -33.40 8.13 6.28
CA LEU A 234 -33.44 9.58 6.08
C LEU A 234 -33.81 9.91 4.63
N TYR A 235 -35.03 9.57 4.21
CA TYR A 235 -35.45 9.65 2.81
C TYR A 235 -35.43 11.06 2.22
N ARG A 236 -35.76 12.10 3.01
CA ARG A 236 -35.76 13.49 2.53
C ARG A 236 -34.34 13.92 2.14
N GLU A 237 -33.39 13.72 3.04
CA GLU A 237 -31.98 14.04 2.80
C GLU A 237 -31.39 13.21 1.65
N ALA A 238 -31.80 11.94 1.51
CA ALA A 238 -31.41 11.12 0.37
C ALA A 238 -31.91 11.71 -0.96
N ILE A 239 -33.18 12.14 -1.02
CA ILE A 239 -33.74 12.79 -2.23
C ILE A 239 -32.99 14.09 -2.54
N ASP A 240 -32.71 14.90 -1.53
CA ASP A 240 -31.96 16.16 -1.70
C ASP A 240 -30.53 15.89 -2.20
N CYS A 241 -29.85 14.88 -1.66
CA CYS A 241 -28.54 14.42 -2.12
C CYS A 241 -28.60 13.96 -3.60
N TYR A 242 -29.61 13.16 -3.95
CA TYR A 242 -29.83 12.70 -5.32
C TYR A 242 -30.02 13.87 -6.29
N GLN A 243 -30.90 14.81 -5.96
CA GLN A 243 -31.21 15.94 -6.83
C GLN A 243 -30.03 16.90 -6.98
N THR A 244 -29.30 17.15 -5.89
CA THR A 244 -28.22 18.16 -5.87
C THR A 244 -26.92 17.62 -6.45
N TYR A 245 -26.54 16.40 -6.09
CA TYR A 245 -25.19 15.88 -6.35
C TYR A 245 -25.14 14.77 -7.40
N LEU A 246 -26.19 13.97 -7.57
CA LEU A 246 -26.19 12.84 -8.51
C LEU A 246 -26.73 13.24 -9.90
N ILE A 247 -27.81 14.02 -9.99
CA ILE A 247 -28.40 14.49 -11.27
C ILE A 247 -27.39 15.17 -12.21
N PRO A 248 -26.42 15.99 -11.76
CA PRO A 248 -25.43 16.59 -12.65
C PRO A 248 -24.64 15.58 -13.51
N PHE A 249 -24.54 14.32 -13.06
CA PHE A 249 -23.84 13.23 -13.74
C PHE A 249 -24.75 12.38 -14.64
N ILE A 250 -25.99 12.79 -14.91
CA ILE A 250 -26.97 12.00 -15.68
C ILE A 250 -26.50 11.58 -17.08
N LYS A 251 -25.65 12.41 -17.72
CA LYS A 251 -25.12 12.13 -19.06
C LYS A 251 -24.10 10.99 -19.05
N ASP A 252 -23.30 10.91 -18.01
CA ASP A 252 -22.17 9.98 -17.91
C ASP A 252 -22.58 8.67 -17.19
N ASN A 253 -23.49 8.75 -16.21
CA ASN A 253 -23.84 7.64 -15.30
C ASN A 253 -25.34 7.32 -15.26
N PHE A 254 -26.06 7.40 -16.39
CA PHE A 254 -27.52 7.22 -16.43
C PHE A 254 -28.02 5.90 -15.79
N ASN A 255 -27.32 4.79 -16.03
CA ASN A 255 -27.72 3.48 -15.49
C ASN A 255 -27.59 3.44 -13.96
N ASP A 256 -26.54 4.05 -13.41
CA ASP A 256 -26.31 4.10 -11.97
C ASP A 256 -27.32 5.02 -11.28
N LEU A 257 -27.70 6.14 -11.92
CA LEU A 257 -28.79 6.99 -11.44
C LEU A 257 -30.14 6.25 -11.42
N LYS A 258 -30.42 5.46 -12.47
CA LYS A 258 -31.63 4.62 -12.52
C LYS A 258 -31.62 3.59 -11.38
N LEU A 259 -30.48 2.98 -11.09
CA LEU A 259 -30.31 2.06 -9.97
C LEU A 259 -30.50 2.77 -8.62
N ALA A 260 -29.92 3.97 -8.44
CA ALA A 260 -30.11 4.77 -7.23
C ALA A 260 -31.58 5.13 -6.98
N ALA A 261 -32.30 5.56 -8.04
CA ALA A 261 -33.73 5.84 -7.97
C ALA A 261 -34.58 4.59 -7.69
N GLY A 262 -34.21 3.44 -8.29
CA GLY A 262 -34.83 2.16 -8.00
C GLY A 262 -34.61 1.72 -6.55
N LEU A 263 -33.39 1.89 -6.03
CA LEU A 263 -33.03 1.52 -4.67
C LEU A 263 -33.89 2.27 -3.64
N LEU A 264 -34.23 3.54 -3.86
CA LEU A 264 -35.15 4.30 -3.01
C LEU A 264 -36.50 3.58 -2.83
N MET A 265 -37.03 2.96 -3.89
CA MET A 265 -38.31 2.24 -3.85
C MET A 265 -38.17 0.87 -3.17
N PHE A 266 -37.06 0.17 -3.41
CA PHE A 266 -36.90 -1.23 -3.01
C PHE A 266 -36.13 -1.43 -1.70
N ILE A 267 -35.55 -0.39 -1.10
CA ILE A 267 -34.70 -0.56 0.10
C ILE A 267 -35.43 -1.21 1.27
N GLN A 268 -36.72 -0.93 1.45
CA GLN A 268 -37.54 -1.51 2.52
C GLN A 268 -37.71 -3.02 2.39
N CYS A 269 -37.62 -3.55 1.16
CA CYS A 269 -37.74 -4.97 0.89
C CYS A 269 -36.46 -5.75 1.21
N PHE A 270 -35.30 -5.09 1.34
CA PHE A 270 -34.04 -5.76 1.72
C PHE A 270 -33.91 -5.96 3.23
N GLY A 271 -34.78 -5.37 4.05
CA GLY A 271 -34.85 -5.58 5.50
C GLY A 271 -33.60 -5.14 6.26
N THR A 272 -33.78 -4.70 7.52
CA THR A 272 -32.65 -4.29 8.38
C THR A 272 -31.66 -5.44 8.69
N SER A 273 -32.08 -6.70 8.51
CA SER A 273 -31.29 -7.89 8.76
C SER A 273 -30.20 -8.18 7.72
N VAL A 274 -30.23 -7.54 6.53
CA VAL A 274 -29.16 -7.68 5.53
C VAL A 274 -28.00 -6.70 5.79
N PHE A 275 -28.23 -5.65 6.60
CA PHE A 275 -27.22 -4.62 6.86
C PHE A 275 -26.26 -4.94 8.01
N THR A 276 -26.50 -6.03 8.76
CA THR A 276 -25.65 -6.43 9.89
C THR A 276 -25.05 -7.81 9.63
N ASN A 277 -23.73 -7.83 9.41
CA ASN A 277 -22.82 -8.97 9.52
C ASN A 277 -23.18 -10.24 8.70
N GLU A 278 -22.55 -10.38 7.54
CA GLU A 278 -22.41 -11.68 6.86
C GLU A 278 -21.53 -12.69 7.64
N ASP A 279 -20.87 -12.27 8.74
CA ASP A 279 -19.94 -13.12 9.50
C ASP A 279 -20.56 -14.09 10.52
N ASN A 280 -21.89 -14.22 10.63
CA ASN A 280 -22.50 -15.11 11.65
C ASN A 280 -23.51 -16.15 11.13
N ASN A 281 -23.59 -16.41 9.82
CA ASN A 281 -24.51 -17.42 9.27
C ASN A 281 -23.95 -18.85 9.26
N LEU A 282 -23.35 -19.27 10.38
CA LEU A 282 -23.05 -20.66 10.70
C LEU A 282 -23.47 -20.98 12.13
N LYS A 283 -24.76 -20.76 12.49
CA LYS A 283 -25.46 -21.47 13.59
C LYS A 283 -26.90 -20.94 13.74
N LYS A 284 -27.83 -21.51 12.98
CA LYS A 284 -29.23 -21.75 13.38
C LYS A 284 -29.87 -22.68 12.34
N LYS A 285 -29.51 -23.97 12.40
CA LYS A 285 -30.28 -25.04 11.74
C LYS A 285 -31.48 -25.32 12.65
N SER A 286 -32.59 -24.61 12.46
CA SER A 286 -33.90 -25.03 13.00
C SER A 286 -34.49 -26.14 12.12
N ASN A 287 -35.39 -26.92 12.70
CA ASN A 287 -36.04 -28.10 12.11
C ASN A 287 -36.79 -27.84 10.78
N ASP A 288 -37.02 -26.57 10.41
CA ASP A 288 -37.69 -26.18 9.16
C ASP A 288 -36.94 -26.66 7.91
N ASN A 289 -35.61 -26.80 8.03
CA ASN A 289 -34.75 -27.15 6.90
C ASN A 289 -34.90 -28.62 6.47
N VAL A 290 -35.37 -29.51 7.36
CA VAL A 290 -35.52 -30.94 7.05
C VAL A 290 -36.75 -31.19 6.18
N TYR A 291 -37.85 -30.49 6.47
CA TYR A 291 -39.09 -30.60 5.69
C TYR A 291 -38.90 -30.05 4.27
N GLU A 292 -38.22 -28.91 4.15
CA GLU A 292 -37.93 -28.29 2.86
C GLU A 292 -36.92 -29.12 2.04
N LEU A 293 -35.95 -29.79 2.68
CA LEU A 293 -35.03 -30.73 2.00
C LEU A 293 -35.73 -31.99 1.49
N LEU A 294 -36.62 -32.59 2.30
CA LEU A 294 -37.23 -33.87 1.99
C LEU A 294 -38.40 -33.75 1.00
N PHE A 295 -39.16 -32.66 1.10
CA PHE A 295 -40.41 -32.51 0.34
C PHE A 295 -40.33 -31.40 -0.70
N HIS A 296 -39.21 -30.66 -0.79
CA HIS A 296 -39.04 -29.49 -1.65
C HIS A 296 -40.21 -28.49 -1.55
N LYS A 297 -40.81 -28.40 -0.35
CA LYS A 297 -41.94 -27.52 -0.03
C LYS A 297 -41.71 -26.87 1.32
N LYS A 298 -41.97 -25.57 1.42
CA LYS A 298 -42.01 -24.85 2.69
C LYS A 298 -43.23 -25.29 3.48
N MET A 299 -43.06 -25.55 4.79
CA MET A 299 -44.22 -25.72 5.67
C MET A 299 -45.01 -24.41 5.69
N LEU A 300 -46.33 -24.51 5.52
CA LEU A 300 -47.23 -23.39 5.73
C LEU A 300 -47.23 -23.10 7.23
N ASN A 301 -46.76 -21.91 7.63
CA ASN A 301 -46.88 -21.47 9.01
C ASN A 301 -48.37 -21.40 9.37
N GLU A 302 -48.79 -22.24 10.31
CA GLU A 302 -50.13 -22.22 10.90
C GLU A 302 -50.28 -20.95 11.76
N ASN A 303 -50.65 -19.84 11.13
CA ASN A 303 -51.40 -18.73 11.75
C ASN A 303 -51.84 -17.72 10.66
N PRO A 304 -53.03 -17.88 10.06
CA PRO A 304 -53.50 -17.01 8.98
C PRO A 304 -53.81 -15.57 9.45
N ASN A 305 -53.84 -15.30 10.77
CA ASN A 305 -54.29 -14.01 11.29
C ASN A 305 -53.18 -13.01 11.66
N VAL A 306 -51.89 -13.37 11.50
CA VAL A 306 -50.79 -12.39 11.66
C VAL A 306 -50.24 -11.92 10.31
N ALA A 307 -50.55 -12.63 9.22
CA ALA A 307 -50.13 -12.25 7.87
C ALA A 307 -50.95 -11.07 7.30
N LEU A 308 -52.22 -10.93 7.70
CA LEU A 308 -53.16 -9.96 7.13
C LEU A 308 -52.95 -8.51 7.58
N ILE A 309 -52.17 -8.25 8.64
CA ILE A 309 -51.90 -6.87 9.09
C ILE A 309 -50.78 -6.21 8.27
N ASN A 310 -49.98 -7.00 7.53
CA ASN A 310 -48.92 -6.48 6.66
C ASN A 310 -49.26 -6.56 5.16
N GLU A 311 -50.51 -6.84 4.77
CA GLU A 311 -50.91 -6.94 3.36
C GLU A 311 -51.06 -5.59 2.64
N ASN A 312 -50.91 -4.46 3.34
CA ASN A 312 -50.73 -3.15 2.70
C ASN A 312 -49.27 -2.85 2.30
N GLY A 313 -48.33 -3.77 2.56
CA GLY A 313 -46.97 -3.71 2.03
C GLY A 313 -46.92 -4.38 0.67
N MET A 314 -46.79 -3.59 -0.40
CA MET A 314 -46.57 -4.02 -1.78
C MET A 314 -45.64 -5.24 -1.87
N LYS A 315 -46.22 -6.44 -2.02
CA LYS A 315 -45.50 -7.66 -2.37
C LYS A 315 -45.27 -7.64 -3.88
N PHE A 316 -44.45 -6.69 -4.35
CA PHE A 316 -44.04 -6.67 -5.75
C PHE A 316 -43.20 -7.93 -6.02
N CYS A 317 -43.58 -8.65 -7.08
CA CYS A 317 -42.88 -9.81 -7.59
C CYS A 317 -41.39 -9.48 -7.78
N TYR A 318 -40.57 -10.01 -6.88
CA TYR A 318 -39.13 -10.01 -7.03
C TYR A 318 -38.76 -11.04 -8.10
N ASP A 319 -38.48 -10.57 -9.32
CA ASP A 319 -37.66 -11.35 -10.21
C ASP A 319 -36.25 -11.43 -9.60
N ALA A 320 -35.73 -12.65 -9.43
CA ALA A 320 -34.44 -12.92 -8.80
C ALA A 320 -33.26 -12.16 -9.45
N TYR A 321 -33.44 -11.69 -10.69
CA TYR A 321 -32.44 -10.98 -11.48
C TYR A 321 -32.19 -9.51 -11.05
N ASP A 322 -33.18 -8.83 -10.47
CA ASP A 322 -33.01 -7.43 -10.00
C ASP A 322 -32.51 -7.37 -8.55
N SER A 323 -32.73 -8.42 -7.75
CA SER A 323 -32.25 -8.48 -6.36
C SER A 323 -30.71 -8.47 -6.26
N SER A 324 -30.00 -9.10 -7.21
CA SER A 324 -28.54 -9.20 -7.17
C SER A 324 -27.83 -7.84 -7.31
N ARG A 325 -28.34 -6.97 -8.20
CA ARG A 325 -27.75 -5.64 -8.46
C ARG A 325 -27.86 -4.72 -7.25
N TYR A 326 -28.99 -4.74 -6.56
CA TYR A 326 -29.17 -3.96 -5.34
C TYR A 326 -28.38 -4.56 -4.15
N LYS A 327 -28.24 -5.89 -4.08
CA LYS A 327 -27.37 -6.52 -3.06
C LYS A 327 -25.91 -6.11 -3.20
N GLU A 328 -25.39 -6.06 -4.42
CA GLU A 328 -24.03 -5.59 -4.69
C GLU A 328 -23.83 -4.13 -4.25
N LEU A 329 -24.79 -3.25 -4.55
CA LEU A 329 -24.77 -1.85 -4.12
C LEU A 329 -24.80 -1.68 -2.59
N LEU A 330 -25.48 -2.57 -1.88
CA LEU A 330 -25.59 -2.54 -0.43
C LEU A 330 -24.41 -3.22 0.29
N SER A 331 -23.55 -3.93 -0.44
CA SER A 331 -22.44 -4.70 0.11
C SER A 331 -21.36 -3.83 0.76
N VAL A 332 -20.68 -4.38 1.77
CA VAL A 332 -19.54 -3.73 2.45
C VAL A 332 -18.33 -3.61 1.50
N ASN A 333 -18.22 -4.51 0.52
CA ASN A 333 -17.17 -4.48 -0.50
C ASN A 333 -17.14 -3.16 -1.30
N ARG A 334 -18.27 -2.45 -1.39
CA ARG A 334 -18.34 -1.14 -2.03
C ARG A 334 -17.45 -0.10 -1.35
N TRP A 335 -17.28 -0.16 -0.02
CA TRP A 335 -16.35 0.71 0.72
C TRP A 335 -14.90 0.44 0.35
N HIS A 336 -14.53 -0.83 0.18
CA HIS A 336 -13.20 -1.20 -0.31
C HIS A 336 -12.97 -0.75 -1.75
N SER A 337 -13.95 -0.88 -2.63
CA SER A 337 -13.87 -0.34 -4.00
C SER A 337 -13.72 1.18 -3.98
N LEU A 338 -14.48 1.89 -3.14
CA LEU A 338 -14.39 3.35 -3.02
C LEU A 338 -13.02 3.78 -2.48
N LYS A 339 -12.47 3.08 -1.48
CA LYS A 339 -11.09 3.25 -1.01
C LYS A 339 -10.09 3.08 -2.16
N ASN A 340 -10.23 2.04 -2.97
CA ASN A 340 -9.31 1.77 -4.08
C ASN A 340 -9.40 2.84 -5.17
N TYR A 341 -10.60 3.31 -5.51
CA TYR A 341 -10.79 4.45 -6.41
C TYR A 341 -10.12 5.70 -5.87
N PHE A 342 -10.35 6.02 -4.59
CA PHE A 342 -9.72 7.15 -3.93
C PHE A 342 -8.19 7.05 -3.97
N LEU A 343 -7.61 5.93 -3.52
CA LEU A 343 -6.16 5.74 -3.48
C LEU A 343 -5.53 5.83 -4.87
N LYS A 344 -6.20 5.30 -5.90
CA LYS A 344 -5.73 5.41 -7.28
C LYS A 344 -5.64 6.87 -7.73
N GLU A 345 -6.70 7.65 -7.53
CA GLU A 345 -6.72 9.07 -7.92
C GLU A 345 -5.75 9.91 -7.07
N TYR A 346 -5.69 9.62 -5.77
CA TYR A 346 -4.76 10.28 -4.86
C TYR A 346 -3.30 10.02 -5.26
N TYR A 347 -2.93 8.76 -5.49
CA TYR A 347 -1.59 8.41 -5.93
C TYR A 347 -1.27 8.97 -7.31
N SER A 348 -2.23 8.95 -8.25
CA SER A 348 -2.05 9.56 -9.57
C SER A 348 -1.82 11.07 -9.49
N MET A 349 -2.42 11.78 -8.52
CA MET A 349 -2.21 13.22 -8.33
C MET A 349 -0.76 13.54 -7.92
N TYR A 350 -0.20 12.70 -7.06
CA TYR A 350 1.14 12.90 -6.51
C TYR A 350 2.24 12.14 -7.27
N GLY A 351 1.90 11.36 -8.29
CA GLY A 351 2.85 10.52 -9.04
C GLY A 351 3.34 9.31 -8.24
N ILE A 352 2.60 8.88 -7.23
CA ILE A 352 2.95 7.76 -6.35
C ILE A 352 2.65 6.42 -7.05
N SER A 353 3.57 5.47 -7.01
CA SER A 353 3.32 4.08 -7.45
C SER A 353 2.27 3.41 -6.57
N THR A 354 1.37 2.65 -7.20
CA THR A 354 0.45 1.73 -6.52
C THR A 354 1.15 0.48 -6.02
N ASN A 355 2.28 0.12 -6.64
CA ASN A 355 3.07 -1.04 -6.26
C ASN A 355 4.14 -0.64 -5.26
N ASP A 356 4.41 -1.51 -4.28
CA ASP A 356 5.46 -1.32 -3.28
C ASP A 356 6.86 -1.56 -3.89
N PRO A 357 7.73 -0.54 -3.96
CA PRO A 357 9.06 -0.69 -4.57
C PRO A 357 9.93 -1.73 -3.86
N LEU A 358 9.80 -1.84 -2.53
CA LEU A 358 10.50 -2.86 -1.73
C LEU A 358 10.17 -4.28 -2.20
N LEU A 359 8.87 -4.57 -2.40
CA LEU A 359 8.42 -5.89 -2.84
C LEU A 359 8.87 -6.18 -4.27
N ILE A 360 8.88 -5.17 -5.13
CA ILE A 360 9.41 -5.30 -6.49
C ILE A 360 10.89 -5.69 -6.45
N TYR A 361 11.74 -4.94 -5.73
CA TYR A 361 13.18 -5.25 -5.67
C TYR A 361 13.45 -6.62 -5.03
N LEU A 362 12.69 -6.97 -3.99
CA LEU A 362 12.81 -8.27 -3.36
C LEU A 362 12.43 -9.39 -4.34
N SER A 363 11.33 -9.24 -5.09
CA SER A 363 10.91 -10.23 -6.08
C SER A 363 11.93 -10.40 -7.21
N LEU A 364 12.53 -9.29 -7.67
CA LEU A 364 13.58 -9.30 -8.69
C LEU A 364 14.84 -9.99 -8.16
N GLY A 365 15.30 -9.61 -6.96
CA GLY A 365 16.49 -10.19 -6.33
C GLY A 365 16.34 -11.68 -5.99
N ILE A 366 15.15 -12.12 -5.56
CA ILE A 366 14.90 -13.55 -5.36
C ILE A 366 14.91 -14.28 -6.70
N SER A 367 14.29 -13.72 -7.74
CA SER A 367 14.23 -14.34 -9.07
C SER A 367 15.62 -14.53 -9.71
N THR A 368 16.57 -13.61 -9.46
CA THR A 368 17.95 -13.75 -9.97
C THR A 368 18.77 -14.80 -9.22
N LEU A 369 18.33 -15.21 -8.03
CA LEU A 369 19.01 -16.23 -7.21
C LEU A 369 18.30 -17.59 -7.23
N LYS A 370 17.00 -17.62 -7.57
CA LYS A 370 16.17 -18.82 -7.57
C LYS A 370 16.60 -19.76 -8.68
N THR A 371 17.11 -20.93 -8.32
CA THR A 371 17.48 -21.99 -9.27
C THR A 371 16.53 -23.18 -9.13
N LYS A 372 16.54 -24.09 -10.10
CA LYS A 372 15.77 -25.35 -10.00
C LYS A 372 16.18 -26.18 -8.79
N ALA A 373 17.41 -26.02 -8.30
CA ALA A 373 17.88 -26.70 -7.10
C ALA A 373 17.13 -26.28 -5.83
N CYS A 374 16.55 -25.08 -5.81
CA CYS A 374 15.80 -24.55 -4.67
C CYS A 374 14.48 -25.31 -4.39
N LEU A 375 13.96 -26.08 -5.36
CA LEU A 375 12.73 -26.88 -5.19
C LEU A 375 12.98 -28.26 -4.59
N HIS A 376 14.22 -28.72 -4.47
CA HIS A 376 14.48 -30.03 -3.92
C HIS A 376 14.21 -30.01 -2.42
N GLU A 377 13.07 -30.60 -2.02
CA GLU A 377 12.91 -31.06 -0.64
C GLU A 377 14.11 -31.94 -0.33
N ASN A 378 14.89 -31.55 0.68
CA ASN A 378 15.92 -32.42 1.24
C ASN A 378 15.19 -33.64 1.80
N ASN A 379 15.00 -34.66 0.95
CA ASN A 379 14.63 -35.99 1.36
C ASN A 379 15.78 -36.49 2.22
N ASN A 380 15.70 -36.17 3.52
CA ASN A 380 16.61 -36.60 4.55
C ASN A 380 16.47 -38.12 4.64
N SER A 381 17.22 -38.81 3.79
CA SER A 381 17.45 -40.24 3.90
C SER A 381 17.96 -40.52 5.30
N ILE A 382 17.16 -41.26 6.06
CA ILE A 382 17.47 -41.75 7.40
C ILE A 382 18.75 -42.58 7.27
N SER A 383 19.89 -41.99 7.62
CA SER A 383 21.17 -42.70 7.67
C SER A 383 21.46 -43.14 9.09
N THR A 384 21.98 -44.36 9.22
CA THR A 384 22.24 -45.12 10.46
C THR A 384 23.27 -44.49 11.41
N ASN A 385 23.94 -43.39 11.04
CA ASN A 385 24.99 -42.77 11.82
C ASN A 385 24.74 -41.26 12.01
N GLN A 386 24.27 -40.88 13.19
CA GLN A 386 23.72 -39.55 13.48
C GLN A 386 24.80 -38.45 13.49
N ASP A 387 26.03 -38.79 13.89
CA ASP A 387 27.16 -37.85 13.91
C ASP A 387 27.63 -37.50 12.51
N LEU A 388 27.80 -38.51 11.63
CA LEU A 388 28.13 -38.30 10.22
C LEU A 388 27.03 -37.50 9.51
N PHE A 389 25.77 -37.85 9.76
CA PHE A 389 24.62 -37.11 9.21
C PHE A 389 24.66 -35.64 9.62
N SER A 390 24.91 -35.36 10.91
CA SER A 390 25.00 -34.00 11.43
C SER A 390 26.16 -33.21 10.82
N TYR A 391 27.33 -33.84 10.63
CA TYR A 391 28.50 -33.20 10.03
C TYR A 391 28.24 -32.85 8.56
N VAL A 392 27.74 -33.82 7.79
CA VAL A 392 27.48 -33.65 6.35
C VAL A 392 26.39 -32.61 6.12
N ASN A 393 25.24 -32.70 6.81
CA ASN A 393 24.17 -31.72 6.63
C ASN A 393 24.55 -30.32 7.13
N ASN A 394 25.26 -30.18 8.25
CA ASN A 394 25.54 -28.86 8.83
C ASN A 394 26.78 -28.17 8.24
N ARG A 395 27.78 -28.93 7.76
CA ARG A 395 29.07 -28.37 7.30
C ARG A 395 29.36 -28.55 5.82
N VAL A 396 28.78 -29.56 5.16
CA VAL A 396 29.10 -29.92 3.78
C VAL A 396 27.97 -29.52 2.83
N ILE A 397 26.73 -29.92 3.15
CA ILE A 397 25.54 -29.65 2.32
C ILE A 397 24.82 -28.37 2.73
N ASN A 398 25.14 -27.79 3.91
CA ASN A 398 24.46 -26.61 4.44
C ASN A 398 24.50 -25.44 3.46
N ASN A 399 23.45 -25.37 2.65
CA ASN A 399 23.28 -24.35 1.65
C ASN A 399 22.63 -23.18 2.36
N LYS A 400 23.43 -22.16 2.68
CA LYS A 400 22.93 -20.85 3.15
C LYS A 400 22.27 -20.09 2.00
N CYS A 401 21.46 -20.78 1.21
CA CYS A 401 20.74 -20.19 0.10
C CYS A 401 19.69 -19.24 0.68
N PRO A 402 19.74 -17.94 0.37
CA PRO A 402 18.77 -16.99 0.90
C PRO A 402 17.35 -17.32 0.40
N VAL A 403 17.21 -17.85 -0.82
CA VAL A 403 15.92 -18.23 -1.43
C VAL A 403 15.28 -19.40 -0.68
N CYS A 404 16.06 -20.40 -0.28
CA CYS A 404 15.55 -21.59 0.43
C CYS A 404 15.33 -21.37 1.92
N SER A 405 15.68 -20.20 2.47
CA SER A 405 15.42 -19.91 3.88
C SER A 405 13.92 -19.89 4.16
N ASP A 406 13.49 -20.31 5.35
CA ASP A 406 12.07 -20.40 5.72
C ASP A 406 11.30 -19.09 5.49
N SER A 407 11.98 -17.96 5.68
CA SER A 407 11.42 -16.61 5.49
C SER A 407 11.12 -16.30 4.02
N PHE A 408 11.98 -16.73 3.09
CA PHE A 408 11.85 -16.40 1.66
C PHE A 408 11.27 -17.53 0.82
N ALA A 409 11.34 -18.79 1.27
CA ALA A 409 10.91 -19.95 0.51
C ALA A 409 9.46 -19.83 0.05
N LYS A 410 8.56 -19.43 0.96
CA LYS A 410 7.12 -19.20 0.66
C LYS A 410 6.90 -18.10 -0.38
N MET A 411 7.64 -17.00 -0.30
CA MET A 411 7.54 -15.90 -1.26
C MET A 411 8.19 -16.24 -2.60
N SER A 412 9.15 -17.17 -2.60
CA SER A 412 9.89 -17.56 -3.79
C SER A 412 9.12 -18.52 -4.70
N GLU A 413 8.13 -19.25 -4.19
CA GLU A 413 7.44 -20.33 -4.90
C GLU A 413 6.85 -19.86 -6.24
N SER A 414 6.12 -18.74 -6.23
CA SER A 414 5.47 -18.16 -7.42
C SER A 414 6.40 -17.37 -8.34
N LEU A 415 7.67 -17.17 -7.96
CA LEU A 415 8.63 -16.38 -8.75
C LEU A 415 9.33 -17.19 -9.84
N PRO A 416 9.75 -16.56 -10.96
CA PRO A 416 10.49 -17.23 -12.01
C PRO A 416 11.90 -17.67 -11.57
N TYR A 417 12.47 -18.62 -12.29
CA TYR A 417 13.86 -19.05 -12.10
C TYR A 417 14.84 -18.10 -12.79
N ALA A 418 16.05 -17.99 -12.24
CA ALA A 418 17.14 -17.32 -12.88
C ALA A 418 17.47 -17.97 -14.23
N HIS A 419 17.62 -17.13 -15.25
CA HIS A 419 18.06 -17.54 -16.58
C HIS A 419 19.57 -17.39 -16.66
N HIS A 420 20.29 -18.51 -16.56
CA HIS A 420 21.73 -18.55 -16.78
C HIS A 420 22.02 -18.91 -18.24
N THR A 421 22.60 -17.96 -19.00
CA THR A 421 23.02 -18.18 -20.40
C THR A 421 24.29 -19.02 -20.50
N GLU A 422 25.12 -18.99 -19.46
CA GLU A 422 26.39 -19.70 -19.40
C GLU A 422 26.36 -20.72 -18.26
N SER A 423 26.75 -21.96 -18.57
CA SER A 423 27.00 -22.97 -17.55
C SER A 423 28.39 -22.77 -16.95
N LYS A 424 28.47 -22.55 -15.64
CA LYS A 424 29.75 -22.49 -14.92
C LYS A 424 30.04 -23.84 -14.30
N LEU A 425 31.03 -24.54 -14.85
CA LEU A 425 31.58 -25.76 -14.27
C LEU A 425 32.72 -25.42 -13.29
N PHE A 426 33.01 -26.37 -12.40
CA PHE A 426 34.17 -26.30 -11.51
C PHE A 426 35.48 -26.33 -12.32
N GLU A 427 36.61 -25.95 -11.69
CA GLU A 427 37.92 -26.05 -12.34
C GLU A 427 38.27 -27.49 -12.71
N ASN A 428 37.91 -28.46 -11.86
CA ASN A 428 38.24 -29.88 -12.05
C ASN A 428 36.99 -30.76 -11.82
N PRO A 429 35.99 -30.73 -12.72
CA PRO A 429 34.73 -31.42 -12.51
C PRO A 429 34.88 -32.93 -12.75
N ILE A 430 34.43 -33.73 -11.79
CA ILE A 430 34.33 -35.19 -11.87
C ILE A 430 32.89 -35.63 -11.65
N MET A 431 32.45 -36.63 -12.40
CA MET A 431 31.13 -37.25 -12.28
C MET A 431 31.25 -38.60 -11.58
N LEU A 432 30.45 -38.80 -10.52
CA LEU A 432 30.32 -40.07 -9.82
C LEU A 432 29.39 -41.03 -10.58
N PRO A 433 29.40 -42.34 -10.28
CA PRO A 433 28.56 -43.33 -10.98
C PRO A 433 27.05 -43.09 -10.89
N ASN A 434 26.59 -42.35 -9.89
CA ASN A 434 25.20 -41.91 -9.77
C ASN A 434 24.85 -40.67 -10.61
N GLY A 435 25.83 -40.10 -11.32
CA GLY A 435 25.65 -38.92 -12.17
C GLY A 435 25.84 -37.58 -11.45
N ASN A 436 26.13 -37.57 -10.14
CA ASN A 436 26.42 -36.33 -9.42
C ASN A 436 27.80 -35.78 -9.80
N ILE A 437 27.90 -34.47 -10.02
CA ILE A 437 29.14 -33.80 -10.46
C ILE A 437 29.70 -32.92 -9.34
N TYR A 438 30.99 -33.08 -9.04
CA TYR A 438 31.68 -32.36 -7.99
C TYR A 438 33.05 -31.84 -8.46
N ASP A 439 33.62 -30.90 -7.72
CA ASP A 439 35.04 -30.55 -7.88
C ASP A 439 35.92 -31.65 -7.25
N SER A 440 36.85 -32.19 -8.03
CA SER A 440 37.73 -33.29 -7.61
C SER A 440 38.56 -32.96 -6.37
N LYS A 441 39.06 -31.72 -6.26
CA LYS A 441 39.89 -31.31 -5.12
C LYS A 441 39.05 -31.26 -3.85
N LYS A 442 37.88 -30.63 -3.93
CA LYS A 442 36.94 -30.52 -2.79
C LYS A 442 36.47 -31.88 -2.30
N LEU A 443 36.20 -32.81 -3.22
CA LEU A 443 35.73 -34.15 -2.87
C LEU A 443 36.83 -34.97 -2.16
N LYS A 444 38.09 -34.86 -2.61
CA LYS A 444 39.25 -35.48 -1.94
C LYS A 444 39.52 -34.88 -0.57
N GLU A 445 39.47 -33.55 -0.44
CA GLU A 445 39.61 -32.88 0.86
C GLU A 445 38.53 -33.31 1.86
N LEU A 446 37.31 -33.54 1.39
CA LEU A 446 36.22 -34.06 2.22
C LEU A 446 36.54 -35.49 2.70
N ALA A 447 36.99 -36.37 1.81
CA ALA A 447 37.34 -37.75 2.17
C ALA A 447 38.44 -37.80 3.25
N VAL A 448 39.49 -36.97 3.12
CA VAL A 448 40.56 -36.84 4.12
C VAL A 448 39.99 -36.41 5.48
N LYS A 449 39.16 -35.35 5.50
CA LYS A 449 38.53 -34.86 6.74
C LYS A 449 37.62 -35.91 7.39
N LEU A 450 36.87 -36.68 6.62
CA LEU A 450 35.99 -37.74 7.13
C LEU A 450 36.80 -38.88 7.77
N LYS A 451 37.96 -39.20 7.20
CA LYS A 451 38.90 -40.20 7.73
C LYS A 451 39.58 -39.72 9.01
N GLU A 452 40.10 -38.49 9.03
CA GLU A 452 40.73 -37.88 10.22
C GLU A 452 39.77 -37.75 11.41
N SER A 453 38.48 -37.50 11.14
CA SER A 453 37.45 -37.37 12.16
C SER A 453 36.78 -38.69 12.57
N ASN A 454 37.21 -39.83 12.02
CA ASN A 454 36.62 -41.16 12.23
C ASN A 454 35.10 -41.22 12.00
N LEU A 455 34.56 -40.34 11.14
CA LEU A 455 33.11 -40.27 10.86
C LEU A 455 32.68 -41.30 9.81
N CYS A 456 33.60 -41.75 8.96
CA CYS A 456 33.38 -42.77 7.93
C CYS A 456 34.65 -43.59 7.72
N ASN A 457 34.51 -44.92 7.58
CA ASN A 457 35.64 -45.80 7.30
C ASN A 457 35.82 -45.90 5.78
N LEU A 458 36.79 -45.16 5.23
CA LEU A 458 37.09 -45.07 3.80
C LEU A 458 38.48 -45.65 3.52
N ASN A 459 38.57 -46.54 2.53
CA ASN A 459 39.85 -46.99 1.97
C ASN A 459 40.55 -45.85 1.19
N GLU A 460 41.84 -45.99 0.87
CA GLU A 460 42.61 -44.92 0.19
C GLU A 460 42.03 -44.51 -1.18
N ASN A 461 41.34 -45.43 -1.85
CA ASN A 461 40.73 -45.22 -3.17
C ASN A 461 39.20 -45.01 -3.11
N GLU A 462 38.60 -44.85 -1.93
CA GLU A 462 37.15 -44.73 -1.78
C GLU A 462 36.73 -43.32 -1.39
N ILE A 463 35.68 -42.80 -2.02
CA ILE A 463 35.11 -41.50 -1.70
C ILE A 463 33.60 -41.61 -1.51
N MET A 464 33.08 -40.95 -0.48
CA MET A 464 31.66 -40.84 -0.21
C MET A 464 31.03 -39.69 -1.02
N ASP A 465 29.90 -39.95 -1.65
CA ASP A 465 29.02 -38.91 -2.18
C ASP A 465 28.36 -38.13 -1.03
N PRO A 466 28.51 -36.80 -0.94
CA PRO A 466 27.85 -36.00 0.10
C PRO A 466 26.32 -36.11 0.10
N ILE A 467 25.68 -36.15 -1.06
CA ILE A 467 24.23 -36.13 -1.24
C ILE A 467 23.63 -37.51 -0.96
N ASP A 468 24.12 -38.54 -1.66
CA ASP A 468 23.57 -39.90 -1.56
C ASP A 468 24.17 -40.72 -0.42
N LYS A 469 25.28 -40.25 0.16
CA LYS A 469 26.05 -40.89 1.26
C LYS A 469 26.59 -42.29 0.92
N ARG A 470 26.57 -42.67 -0.35
CA ARG A 470 27.13 -43.91 -0.87
C ARG A 470 28.62 -43.74 -1.12
N ILE A 471 29.38 -44.82 -0.96
CA ILE A 471 30.82 -44.85 -1.17
C ILE A 471 31.09 -45.43 -2.56
N TYR A 472 31.94 -44.76 -3.32
CA TYR A 472 32.33 -45.15 -4.67
C TYR A 472 33.86 -45.21 -4.78
N PRO A 473 34.43 -46.17 -5.52
CA PRO A 473 35.84 -46.21 -5.82
C PRO A 473 36.23 -45.08 -6.80
N ALA A 474 37.38 -44.45 -6.57
CA ALA A 474 37.86 -43.31 -7.35
C ALA A 474 38.16 -43.65 -8.82
N ASP A 475 38.38 -44.93 -9.12
CA ASP A 475 38.65 -45.42 -10.47
C ASP A 475 37.40 -45.36 -11.37
N GLU A 476 36.20 -45.27 -10.79
CA GLU A 476 34.93 -45.17 -11.53
C GLU A 476 34.53 -43.73 -11.88
N PHE A 477 35.33 -42.73 -11.50
CA PHE A 477 34.99 -41.32 -11.72
C PHE A 477 35.33 -40.87 -13.13
N ILE A 478 34.40 -40.15 -13.75
CA ILE A 478 34.55 -39.63 -15.10
C ILE A 478 34.92 -38.15 -15.03
N THR A 479 36.08 -37.77 -15.55
CA THR A 479 36.46 -36.36 -15.70
C THR A 479 35.59 -35.71 -16.76
N MET A 480 34.89 -34.64 -16.39
CA MET A 480 34.01 -33.89 -17.28
C MET A 480 34.77 -32.74 -17.93
N TYR A 481 34.44 -32.43 -19.18
CA TYR A 481 34.95 -31.25 -19.88
C TYR A 481 33.77 -30.36 -20.29
N PRO A 482 33.85 -29.03 -20.11
CA PRO A 482 32.83 -28.13 -20.63
C PRO A 482 32.81 -28.25 -22.16
N THR A 483 31.63 -28.58 -22.71
CA THR A 483 31.36 -28.61 -24.16
C THR A 483 30.86 -27.27 -24.65
#